data_AF-A0A1J4VSN0-F1
#
_entry.id   AF-A0A1J4VSN0-F1
#
_cell.length_a   1.000
_cell.length_b   1.000
_cell.length_c   1.000
_cell.angle_alpha   90.00
_cell.angle_beta   90.00
_cell.angle_gamma   90.00
#
_symmetry.space_group_name_H-M   'P 1'
#
loop_
_entity.id
_entity.type
_entity.pdbx_description
1 polymer ?
#
loop_
_entity_poly.entity_id
_entity_poly.type
_entity_poly.pdbx_seq_one_letter_code
_entity_poly.pdbx_strand_id
1 'polypeptide(L)'
;MGQAAKCNIAIFFNKDVETPLGLSSKTALQQAMLKQYYDTHPDAVGKPDITITEFETFGGTIELELYSTRSQNLDFQVDLLLEYLEQFDDIIEEVTKDKWIQN
;
A
#
# COMPACT_ATOMS: atom_id res chain seq x y z
N MET A 1 4.38 23.71 -5.04
CA MET A 1 3.11 23.03 -4.68
C MET A 1 3.25 21.59 -5.13
N GLY A 2 2.98 20.61 -4.25
CA GLY A 2 3.03 19.19 -4.64
C GLY A 2 1.88 18.87 -5.60
N GLN A 3 2.13 17.97 -6.56
CA GLN A 3 1.08 17.46 -7.44
C GLN A 3 0.40 16.27 -6.76
N ALA A 4 -0.93 16.23 -6.84
CA ALA A 4 -1.69 15.06 -6.43
C ALA A 4 -1.32 13.88 -7.33
N ALA A 5 -1.27 12.68 -6.75
CA ALA A 5 -0.92 11.47 -7.46
C ALA A 5 -1.67 10.29 -6.87
N LYS A 6 -1.86 9.27 -7.70
CA LYS A 6 -2.44 7.99 -7.30
C LYS A 6 -1.60 6.82 -7.82
N CYS A 7 -1.68 5.69 -7.14
CA CYS A 7 -0.97 4.49 -7.53
C CYS A 7 -1.93 3.31 -7.44
N ASN A 8 -2.16 2.64 -8.57
CA ASN A 8 -2.91 1.39 -8.61
C ASN A 8 -1.93 0.25 -8.37
N ILE A 9 -2.30 -0.68 -7.48
CA ILE A 9 -1.44 -1.78 -7.08
C ILE A 9 -2.26 -3.06 -7.12
N ALA A 10 -1.77 -4.05 -7.84
CA ALA A 10 -2.30 -5.39 -7.87
C ALA A 10 -1.34 -6.32 -7.11
N ILE A 11 -1.87 -7.10 -6.18
CA ILE A 11 -1.12 -8.04 -5.34
C ILE A 11 -1.67 -9.43 -5.64
N PHE A 12 -0.81 -10.30 -6.15
CA PHE A 12 -1.15 -11.68 -6.52
C PHE A 12 -0.57 -12.65 -5.48
N PHE A 13 -1.39 -13.61 -5.06
CA PHE A 13 -0.93 -14.70 -4.21
C PHE A 13 -0.68 -15.95 -5.04
N ASN A 14 0.43 -16.65 -4.77
CA ASN A 14 0.58 -18.02 -5.27
C ASN A 14 -0.59 -18.89 -4.75
N LYS A 15 -1.13 -19.74 -5.63
CA LYS A 15 -2.49 -20.33 -5.57
C LYS A 15 -2.89 -21.12 -4.31
N ASP A 16 -2.00 -21.30 -3.35
CA ASP A 16 -2.22 -22.10 -2.14
C ASP A 16 -2.02 -21.30 -0.84
N VAL A 17 -1.90 -19.97 -0.90
CA VAL A 17 -1.61 -19.14 0.28
C VAL A 17 -2.87 -18.43 0.78
N GLU A 18 -3.18 -18.61 2.06
CA GLU A 18 -4.21 -17.83 2.74
C GLU A 18 -3.80 -16.35 2.75
N THR A 19 -4.73 -15.46 2.35
CA THR A 19 -4.48 -14.02 2.41
C THR A 19 -4.08 -13.62 3.83
N PRO A 20 -2.89 -13.02 4.04
CA PRO A 20 -2.45 -12.57 5.35
C PRO A 20 -3.49 -11.66 6.01
N LEU A 21 -3.62 -11.73 7.33
CA LEU A 21 -4.62 -10.93 8.06
C LEU A 21 -4.51 -9.42 7.77
N GLY A 22 -3.29 -8.90 7.64
CA GLY A 22 -3.06 -7.50 7.28
C GLY A 22 -3.46 -7.16 5.84
N LEU A 23 -3.75 -8.14 4.99
CA LEU A 23 -4.23 -7.95 3.61
C LEU A 23 -5.72 -8.32 3.44
N SER A 24 -6.43 -8.59 4.53
CA SER A 24 -7.84 -9.03 4.50
C SER A 24 -8.85 -7.91 4.20
N SER A 25 -8.46 -6.65 4.40
CA SER A 25 -9.33 -5.49 4.16
C SER A 25 -8.52 -4.20 4.07
N LYS A 26 -9.11 -3.16 3.49
CA LYS A 26 -8.59 -1.79 3.50
C LYS A 26 -8.09 -1.34 4.88
N THR A 27 -8.91 -1.52 5.91
CA THR A 27 -8.58 -1.11 7.27
C THR A 27 -7.43 -1.94 7.82
N ALA A 28 -7.44 -3.27 7.60
CA ALA A 28 -6.38 -4.15 8.05
C ALA A 28 -5.04 -3.76 7.40
N LEU A 29 -5.03 -3.47 6.09
CA LEU A 29 -3.82 -3.07 5.38
C LEU A 29 -3.29 -1.74 5.87
N GLN A 30 -4.18 -0.76 6.07
CA GLN A 30 -3.78 0.52 6.64
C GLN A 30 -3.14 0.35 8.03
N GLN A 31 -3.70 -0.50 8.89
CA GLN A 31 -3.10 -0.78 10.21
C GLN A 31 -1.78 -1.55 10.09
N ALA A 32 -1.69 -2.49 9.15
CA ALA A 32 -0.50 -3.28 8.93
C ALA A 32 0.68 -2.42 8.44
N MET A 33 0.44 -1.53 7.48
CA MET A 33 1.44 -0.55 7.02
C MET A 33 1.83 0.43 8.14
N LEU A 34 0.86 0.91 8.95
CA LEU A 34 1.17 1.76 10.10
C LEU A 34 2.05 1.04 11.11
N LYS A 35 1.76 -0.23 11.39
CA LYS A 35 2.58 -1.06 12.28
C LYS A 35 3.98 -1.23 11.69
N GLN A 36 4.10 -1.59 10.42
CA GLN A 36 5.39 -1.72 9.72
C GLN A 36 6.23 -0.44 9.85
N TYR A 37 5.61 0.74 9.68
CA TYR A 37 6.30 2.01 9.82
C TYR A 37 6.90 2.20 11.22
N TYR A 38 6.14 1.96 12.28
CA TYR A 38 6.64 2.13 13.64
C TYR A 38 7.64 1.06 14.07
N ASP A 39 7.51 -0.15 13.53
CA ASP A 39 8.47 -1.24 13.81
C ASP A 39 9.85 -0.95 13.18
N THR A 40 9.86 -0.34 12.00
CA THR A 40 11.09 0.01 11.25
C THR A 40 11.65 1.37 11.63
N HIS A 41 10.81 2.25 12.19
CA HIS A 41 11.17 3.59 12.65
C HIS A 41 10.69 3.80 14.10
N PRO A 42 11.32 3.16 15.10
CA PRO A 42 10.87 3.20 16.49
C PRO A 42 10.90 4.62 17.11
N ASP A 43 11.74 5.50 16.58
CA ASP A 43 11.86 6.90 17.01
C ASP A 43 10.97 7.86 16.20
N ALA A 44 10.14 7.34 15.30
CA ALA A 44 9.24 8.18 14.49
C ALA A 44 8.26 8.95 15.37
N VAL A 45 8.21 10.27 15.17
CA VAL A 45 7.25 11.15 15.82
C VAL A 45 6.16 11.52 14.83
N GLY A 46 4.94 11.06 15.11
CA GLY A 46 3.75 11.33 14.29
C GLY A 46 3.31 10.14 13.45
N LYS A 47 2.11 10.27 12.88
CA LYS A 47 1.48 9.22 12.08
C LYS A 47 1.70 9.50 10.59
N PRO A 48 2.24 8.56 9.80
CA PRO A 48 2.33 8.75 8.37
C PRO A 48 0.92 8.81 7.77
N ASP A 49 0.78 9.63 6.74
CA ASP A 49 -0.47 9.71 5.99
C ASP A 49 -0.53 8.54 5.00
N ILE A 50 -1.44 7.59 5.27
CA ILE A 50 -1.70 6.42 4.43
C ILE A 50 -3.16 6.52 4.00
N THR A 51 -3.37 6.81 2.73
CA THR A 51 -4.69 6.96 2.14
C THR A 51 -4.87 5.93 1.04
N ILE A 52 -5.62 4.88 1.38
CA ILE A 52 -6.14 3.91 0.42
C ILE A 52 -7.51 4.45 -0.02
N THR A 53 -7.75 4.65 -1.31
CA THR A 53 -9.05 5.09 -1.86
C THR A 53 -9.90 3.89 -2.22
N GLU A 54 -9.36 2.96 -3.01
CA GLU A 54 -10.01 1.72 -3.44
C GLU A 54 -9.33 0.47 -2.85
N PHE A 55 -10.11 -0.58 -2.60
CA PHE A 55 -9.61 -1.88 -2.13
C PHE A 55 -10.62 -2.99 -2.48
N GLU A 56 -10.22 -3.89 -3.36
CA GLU A 56 -11.03 -5.02 -3.79
C GLU A 56 -10.23 -6.33 -3.69
N THR A 57 -10.92 -7.40 -3.31
CA THR A 57 -10.36 -8.75 -3.20
C THR A 57 -11.12 -9.67 -4.14
N PHE A 58 -10.45 -10.25 -5.13
CA PHE A 58 -11.08 -11.17 -6.08
C PHE A 58 -10.14 -12.33 -6.44
N GLY A 59 -10.60 -13.56 -6.18
CA GLY A 59 -9.97 -14.76 -6.75
C GLY A 59 -8.48 -14.97 -6.44
N GLY A 60 -7.97 -14.52 -5.30
CA GLY A 60 -6.54 -14.58 -4.96
C GLY A 60 -5.73 -13.38 -5.46
N THR A 61 -6.40 -12.31 -5.85
CA THR A 61 -5.81 -11.00 -6.16
C THR A 61 -6.40 -9.94 -5.24
N ILE A 62 -5.56 -9.00 -4.81
CA ILE A 62 -5.99 -7.75 -4.19
C ILE A 62 -5.66 -6.61 -5.13
N GLU A 63 -6.64 -5.79 -5.45
CA GLU A 63 -6.46 -4.53 -6.17
C GLU A 63 -6.71 -3.37 -5.21
N LEU A 64 -5.81 -2.40 -5.18
CA LEU A 64 -5.94 -1.23 -4.32
C LEU A 64 -5.41 0.04 -5.00
N GLU A 65 -5.94 1.19 -4.56
CA GLU A 65 -5.48 2.50 -5.00
C GLU A 65 -4.94 3.28 -3.79
N LEU A 66 -3.67 3.69 -3.86
CA LEU A 66 -3.07 4.65 -2.93
C LEU A 66 -3.19 6.06 -3.50
N TYR A 67 -3.46 7.03 -2.62
CA TYR A 67 -3.62 8.42 -3.01
C TYR A 67 -2.77 9.35 -2.13
N SER A 68 -2.24 10.41 -2.75
CA SER A 68 -1.75 11.56 -1.98
C SER A 68 -1.86 12.86 -2.75
N THR A 69 -2.02 13.97 -2.03
CA THR A 69 -1.91 15.31 -2.59
C THR A 69 -0.46 15.74 -2.88
N ARG A 70 0.52 14.94 -2.42
CA ARG A 70 1.95 15.18 -2.64
C ARG A 70 2.60 13.91 -3.18
N SER A 71 3.21 13.98 -4.36
CA SER A 71 3.88 12.83 -4.99
C SER A 71 4.89 12.14 -4.07
N GLN A 72 5.70 12.89 -3.31
CA GLN A 72 6.67 12.33 -2.36
C GLN A 72 6.01 11.48 -1.26
N ASN A 73 4.82 11.88 -0.81
CA ASN A 73 4.06 11.11 0.18
C ASN A 73 3.46 9.86 -0.46
N LEU A 74 3.07 9.92 -1.74
CA LEU A 74 2.62 8.72 -2.45
C LEU A 74 3.78 7.73 -2.63
N ASP A 75 4.95 8.21 -3.05
CA ASP A 75 6.15 7.38 -3.19
C ASP A 75 6.48 6.69 -1.87
N PHE A 76 6.47 7.43 -0.76
CA PHE A 76 6.62 6.87 0.58
C PHE A 76 5.56 5.80 0.93
N GLN A 77 4.28 6.05 0.64
CA GLN A 77 3.21 5.07 0.91
C GLN A 77 3.40 3.78 0.10
N VAL A 78 3.84 3.90 -1.15
CA VAL A 78 4.15 2.76 -2.01
C VAL A 78 5.33 1.98 -1.45
N ASP A 79 6.44 2.66 -1.12
CA ASP A 79 7.63 2.01 -0.56
C ASP A 79 7.30 1.28 0.75
N LEU A 80 6.50 1.90 1.63
CA LEU A 80 6.04 1.28 2.87
C LEU A 80 5.15 0.05 2.64
N LEU A 81 4.30 0.08 1.60
CA LEU A 81 3.52 -1.09 1.22
C LEU A 81 4.42 -2.21 0.73
N LEU A 82 5.38 -1.91 -0.15
CA LEU A 82 6.31 -2.90 -0.70
C LEU A 82 7.15 -3.53 0.41
N GLU A 83 7.70 -2.74 1.33
CA GLU A 83 8.42 -3.25 2.50
C GLU A 83 7.55 -4.16 3.37
N TYR A 84 6.28 -3.81 3.57
CA TYR A 84 5.33 -4.67 4.26
C TYR A 84 5.06 -5.97 3.48
N LEU A 85 5.05 -5.94 2.14
CA LEU A 85 4.81 -7.12 1.31
C LEU A 85 6.03 -8.04 1.21
N GLU A 86 7.24 -7.51 1.30
CA GLU A 86 8.51 -8.28 1.27
C GLU A 86 8.60 -9.34 2.39
N GLN A 87 7.79 -9.24 3.45
CA GLN A 87 7.74 -10.29 4.48
C GLN A 87 7.00 -11.57 4.04
N PHE A 88 6.38 -11.57 2.86
CA PHE A 88 5.62 -12.70 2.33
C PHE A 88 6.31 -13.25 1.08
N ASP A 89 6.96 -14.42 1.21
CA ASP A 89 7.71 -15.07 0.12
C ASP A 89 6.83 -15.48 -1.08
N ASP A 90 5.51 -15.54 -0.90
CA ASP A 90 4.53 -16.07 -1.86
C ASP A 90 3.68 -15.01 -2.56
N ILE A 91 4.07 -13.74 -2.45
CA ILE A 91 3.38 -12.61 -3.08
C ILE A 91 4.16 -12.14 -4.31
N ILE A 92 3.41 -11.79 -5.37
CA ILE A 92 3.91 -11.04 -6.53
C ILE A 92 3.09 -9.75 -6.62
N GLU A 93 3.76 -8.60 -6.67
CA GLU A 93 3.11 -7.30 -6.80
C GLU A 93 3.36 -6.64 -8.16
N GLU A 94 2.33 -5.99 -8.69
CA GLU A 94 2.40 -5.13 -9.88
C GLU A 94 1.96 -3.72 -9.51
N VAL A 95 2.87 -2.76 -9.69
CA VAL A 95 2.68 -1.36 -9.29
C VAL A 95 2.57 -0.48 -10.54
N THR A 96 1.41 0.14 -10.73
CA THR A 96 1.18 1.11 -11.81
C THR A 96 0.98 2.51 -11.22
N LYS A 97 1.97 3.38 -11.43
CA LYS A 97 1.95 4.77 -10.96
C LYS A 97 1.31 5.69 -12.01
N ASP A 98 0.15 6.25 -11.68
CA ASP A 98 -0.54 7.25 -12.51
C ASP A 98 -0.42 8.65 -11.90
N LYS A 99 0.22 9.56 -12.63
CA LYS A 99 0.30 10.97 -12.22
C LYS A 99 -0.95 11.71 -12.67
N TRP A 100 -1.75 12.18 -11.72
CA TRP A 100 -2.89 13.06 -12.00
C TRP A 100 -2.45 14.52 -11.93
N ILE A 101 -2.32 15.17 -13.08
CA ILE A 101 -2.11 16.62 -13.12
C ILE A 101 -3.50 17.27 -13.13
N GLN A 102 -3.95 17.80 -11.99
CA GLN A 102 -5.04 18.78 -12.01
C GLN A 102 -4.50 20.04 -12.68
N ASN A 103 -4.94 20.29 -13.91
CA ASN A 103 -4.78 21.59 -14.59
C ASN A 103 -5.60 22.67 -13.90
#